data_AF-A0A0L0FD21-F1
#
_entry.id   AF-A0A0L0FD21-F1
#
_cell.length_a   1.000
_cell.length_b   1.000
_cell.length_c   1.000
_cell.angle_alpha   90.00
_cell.angle_beta   90.00
_cell.angle_gamma   90.00
#
_symmetry.space_group_name_H-M   'P 1'
#
loop_
_entity.id
_entity.type
_entity.pdbx_description
1 polymer ?
#
loop_
_entity_poly.entity_id
_entity_poly.type
_entity_poly.pdbx_seq_one_letter_code
_entity_poly.pdbx_strand_id
1 'polypeptide(L)'
;MSIINRITELPLVASATEAIPTYYAQVKEASPMFTSVASYTEAAAAKTQEIVAPTANKVVANERVQKVDALLVSYFTAAVERFPMLNSTTEDVVAVYNSTVKSIAEKKDTCMTYLSENRDVLLKRFNDFFNAKKDELNAKKDELNAKKDEMTEQMKTQYNNASEKVNNQYVVASEKVNEQYVAASEKVSEQYVQASEIATQQYKNITDQATPYVEQATEIATKQYNNIAEHATPYVEQIKEKTTPYVEEIKARTSPIVEYAQKTYEQVSTSA
;
A
#
# COMPACT_ATOMS: atom_id res chain seq x y z
N MET A 1 13.10 98.41 -33.30
CA MET A 1 13.81 97.12 -33.42
C MET A 1 12.88 96.19 -34.16
N SER A 2 13.29 95.64 -35.30
CA SER A 2 12.41 94.82 -36.13
C SER A 2 12.11 93.48 -35.46
N ILE A 3 11.06 92.79 -35.90
CA ILE A 3 10.76 91.43 -35.46
C ILE A 3 11.93 90.50 -35.76
N ILE A 4 12.61 90.70 -36.89
CA ILE A 4 13.77 89.90 -37.29
C ILE A 4 14.86 90.03 -36.22
N ASN A 5 15.19 91.25 -35.79
CA ASN A 5 16.20 91.47 -34.75
C ASN A 5 15.79 90.83 -33.42
N ARG A 6 14.51 90.98 -33.02
CA ARG A 6 14.00 90.35 -31.79
C ARG A 6 14.01 88.83 -31.85
N ILE A 7 13.72 88.23 -33.00
CA ILE A 7 13.80 86.79 -33.21
C ILE A 7 15.24 86.32 -33.13
N THR A 8 16.16 86.99 -33.84
CA THR A 8 17.57 86.61 -33.87
C THR A 8 18.29 86.83 -32.54
N GLU A 9 17.80 87.76 -31.71
CA GLU A 9 18.35 88.04 -30.38
C GLU A 9 17.83 87.11 -29.29
N LEU A 10 16.82 86.27 -29.55
CA LEU A 10 16.45 85.23 -28.60
C LEU A 10 17.65 84.29 -28.40
N PRO A 11 18.10 84.01 -27.16
CA PRO A 11 19.31 83.24 -26.91
C PRO A 11 19.34 81.88 -27.64
N LEU A 12 18.21 81.17 -27.67
CA LEU A 12 18.09 79.89 -28.37
C LEU A 12 18.20 80.05 -29.90
N VAL A 13 17.58 81.09 -30.45
CA VAL A 13 17.62 81.38 -31.89
C VAL A 13 18.98 81.90 -32.29
N ALA A 14 19.61 82.76 -31.48
CA ALA A 14 20.98 83.23 -31.67
C ALA A 14 21.96 82.06 -31.69
N SER A 15 21.90 81.19 -30.67
CA SER A 15 22.73 79.98 -30.58
C SER A 15 22.51 79.03 -31.76
N ALA A 16 21.25 78.81 -32.16
CA ALA A 16 20.94 78.04 -33.36
C ALA A 16 21.47 78.73 -34.63
N THR A 17 21.30 80.05 -34.76
CA THR A 17 21.75 80.84 -35.91
C THR A 17 23.28 80.86 -36.04
N GLU A 18 24.01 80.78 -34.92
CA GLU A 18 25.47 80.62 -34.90
C GLU A 18 25.91 79.19 -35.26
N ALA A 19 25.17 78.17 -34.81
CA ALA A 19 25.49 76.76 -35.08
C ALA A 19 25.09 76.31 -36.50
N ILE A 20 24.03 76.91 -37.08
CA ILE A 20 23.49 76.56 -38.40
C ILE A 20 24.54 76.68 -39.51
N PRO A 21 25.32 77.77 -39.64
CA PRO A 21 26.38 77.86 -40.65
C PRO A 21 27.42 76.74 -40.55
N THR A 22 27.82 76.38 -39.34
CA THR A 22 28.79 75.29 -39.10
C THR A 22 28.19 73.93 -39.47
N TYR A 23 26.97 73.64 -39.02
CA TYR A 23 26.28 72.39 -39.36
C TYR A 23 25.97 72.30 -40.86
N TYR A 24 25.55 73.41 -41.47
CA TYR A 24 25.33 73.54 -42.90
C TYR A 24 26.61 73.27 -43.69
N ALA A 25 27.75 73.84 -43.28
CA ALA A 25 29.05 73.58 -43.89
C ALA A 25 29.45 72.09 -43.76
N GLN A 26 29.30 71.50 -42.57
CA GLN A 26 29.60 70.08 -42.33
C GLN A 26 28.75 69.14 -43.21
N VAL A 27 27.45 69.39 -43.32
CA VAL A 27 26.54 68.58 -44.16
C VAL A 27 26.81 68.81 -45.66
N LYS A 28 27.15 70.05 -46.06
CA LYS A 28 27.54 70.40 -47.44
C LYS A 28 28.83 69.71 -47.87
N GLU A 29 29.80 69.53 -46.96
CA GLU A 29 31.03 68.79 -47.22
C GLU A 29 30.84 67.27 -47.19
N ALA A 30 30.00 66.76 -46.28
CA ALA A 30 29.81 65.31 -46.10
C ALA A 30 28.98 64.63 -47.22
N SER A 31 28.27 65.39 -48.07
CA SER A 31 27.39 64.82 -49.10
C SER A 31 27.44 65.58 -50.45
N PRO A 32 27.92 64.94 -51.54
CA PRO A 32 28.01 65.57 -52.88
C PRO A 32 26.67 66.06 -53.43
N MET A 33 25.57 65.37 -53.07
CA MET A 33 24.21 65.75 -53.49
C MET A 33 23.78 67.06 -52.82
N PHE A 34 24.09 67.23 -51.52
CA PHE A 34 23.81 68.48 -50.82
C PHE A 34 24.70 69.62 -51.31
N THR A 35 25.95 69.37 -51.70
CA THR A 35 26.83 70.40 -52.26
C THR A 35 26.26 71.05 -53.52
N SER A 36 25.69 70.25 -54.43
CA SER A 36 25.10 70.76 -55.68
C SER A 36 23.85 71.60 -55.43
N VAL A 37 22.96 71.12 -54.54
CA VAL A 37 21.73 71.84 -54.18
C VAL A 37 22.06 73.14 -53.43
N ALA A 38 22.96 73.08 -52.45
CA ALA A 38 23.44 74.22 -51.69
C ALA A 38 23.98 75.33 -52.61
N SER A 39 24.89 74.97 -53.52
CA SER A 39 25.50 75.91 -54.47
C SER A 39 24.47 76.58 -55.39
N TYR A 40 23.48 75.82 -55.86
CA TYR A 40 22.39 76.39 -56.66
C TYR A 40 21.52 77.36 -55.85
N THR A 41 21.17 77.00 -54.61
CA THR A 41 20.34 77.85 -53.74
C THR A 41 21.06 79.13 -53.32
N GLU A 42 22.37 79.07 -53.02
CA GLU A 42 23.19 80.23 -52.69
C GLU A 42 23.28 81.19 -53.88
N ALA A 43 23.50 80.66 -55.10
CA ALA A 43 23.54 81.47 -56.32
C ALA A 43 22.18 82.13 -56.63
N ALA A 44 21.08 81.41 -56.44
CA ALA A 44 19.73 81.94 -56.61
C ALA A 44 19.39 83.02 -55.57
N ALA A 45 19.81 82.83 -54.31
CA ALA A 45 19.63 83.81 -53.23
C ALA A 45 20.42 85.10 -53.51
N ALA A 46 21.69 84.99 -53.92
CA ALA A 46 22.52 86.14 -54.30
C ALA A 46 21.90 86.96 -55.44
N LYS A 47 21.40 86.27 -56.48
CA LYS A 47 20.72 86.92 -57.62
C LYS A 47 19.40 87.58 -57.23
N THR A 48 18.65 86.97 -56.31
CA THR A 48 17.42 87.57 -55.78
C THR A 48 17.72 88.82 -54.97
N GLN A 49 18.79 88.81 -54.17
CA GLN A 49 19.21 89.98 -53.38
C GLN A 49 19.62 91.16 -54.27
N GLU A 50 20.28 90.89 -55.40
CA GLU A 50 20.63 91.89 -56.42
C GLU A 50 19.39 92.57 -57.04
N ILE A 51 18.33 91.80 -57.28
CA ILE A 51 17.08 92.30 -57.89
C ILE A 51 16.21 93.07 -56.87
N VAL A 52 16.20 92.62 -55.62
CA VAL A 52 15.30 93.16 -54.58
C VAL A 52 15.89 94.41 -53.90
N ALA A 53 17.21 94.50 -53.76
CA ALA A 53 17.89 95.62 -53.08
C ALA A 53 17.52 97.03 -53.62
N PRO A 54 17.36 97.26 -54.94
CA PRO A 54 16.94 98.57 -55.47
C PRO A 54 15.49 98.93 -55.17
N THR A 55 14.62 97.93 -54.96
CA THR A 55 13.17 98.12 -54.80
C THR A 55 12.78 98.37 -53.34
N ALA A 56 13.58 97.88 -52.40
CA ALA A 56 13.40 98.08 -50.96
C ALA A 56 13.52 99.57 -50.52
N ASN A 57 14.16 100.43 -51.32
CA ASN A 57 14.41 101.84 -51.01
C ASN A 57 13.24 102.81 -51.34
N LYS A 58 12.04 102.32 -51.67
CA LYS A 58 10.87 103.18 -51.87
C LYS A 58 10.13 103.47 -50.55
N VAL A 59 9.98 104.76 -50.22
CA VAL A 59 9.39 105.29 -48.96
C VAL A 59 8.04 104.66 -48.58
N VAL A 60 7.16 104.35 -49.55
CA VAL A 60 5.82 103.76 -49.30
C VAL A 60 5.87 102.26 -48.93
N ALA A 61 6.89 101.53 -49.38
CA ALA A 61 7.11 100.15 -48.94
C ALA A 61 7.47 100.10 -47.46
N ASN A 62 8.17 101.15 -46.97
CA ASN A 62 8.65 101.23 -45.59
C ASN A 62 7.50 101.29 -44.57
N GLU A 63 6.44 102.06 -44.81
CA GLU A 63 5.31 102.17 -43.85
C GLU A 63 4.48 100.87 -43.72
N ARG A 64 4.21 100.18 -44.84
CA ARG A 64 3.47 98.90 -44.81
C ARG A 64 4.32 97.81 -44.15
N VAL A 65 5.61 97.79 -44.43
CA VAL A 65 6.58 96.89 -43.78
C VAL A 65 6.62 97.16 -42.27
N GLN A 66 6.63 98.42 -41.83
CA GLN A 66 6.59 98.77 -40.40
C GLN A 66 5.32 98.30 -39.67
N LYS A 67 4.14 98.39 -40.30
CA LYS A 67 2.89 97.89 -39.69
C LYS A 67 2.86 96.36 -39.56
N VAL A 68 3.35 95.64 -40.58
CA VAL A 68 3.49 94.18 -40.54
C VAL A 68 4.51 93.77 -39.49
N ASP A 69 5.65 94.46 -39.42
CA ASP A 69 6.69 94.25 -38.41
C ASP A 69 6.12 94.41 -36.99
N ALA A 70 5.36 95.48 -36.72
CA ALA A 70 4.73 95.71 -35.42
C ALA A 70 3.74 94.59 -35.01
N LEU A 71 2.91 94.10 -35.95
CA LEU A 71 2.00 92.97 -35.70
C LEU A 71 2.76 91.70 -35.40
N LEU A 72 3.80 91.37 -36.17
CA LEU A 72 4.63 90.20 -35.93
C LEU A 72 5.36 90.28 -34.59
N VAL A 73 5.88 91.46 -34.21
CA VAL A 73 6.46 91.72 -32.88
C VAL A 73 5.46 91.39 -31.76
N SER A 74 4.19 91.78 -31.90
CA SER A 74 3.17 91.50 -30.89
C SER A 74 2.88 90.01 -30.73
N TYR A 75 2.74 89.27 -31.85
CA TYR A 75 2.51 87.83 -31.83
C TYR A 75 3.70 87.07 -31.27
N PHE A 76 4.91 87.49 -31.61
CA PHE A 76 6.13 86.89 -31.11
C PHE A 76 6.30 87.11 -29.61
N THR A 77 6.01 88.32 -29.13
CA THR A 77 6.05 88.61 -27.68
C THR A 77 5.09 87.71 -26.91
N ALA A 78 3.85 87.56 -27.40
CA ALA A 78 2.88 86.64 -26.80
C ALA A 78 3.32 85.16 -26.86
N ALA A 79 4.02 84.76 -27.92
CA ALA A 79 4.56 83.41 -28.04
C ALA A 79 5.71 83.15 -27.04
N VAL A 80 6.61 84.10 -26.85
CA VAL A 80 7.71 84.01 -25.87
C VAL A 80 7.17 84.00 -24.43
N GLU A 81 6.14 84.78 -24.13
CA GLU A 81 5.46 84.74 -22.82
C GLU A 81 4.77 83.40 -22.55
N ARG A 82 4.14 82.81 -23.58
CA ARG A 82 3.47 81.51 -23.47
C ARG A 82 4.44 80.34 -23.39
N PHE A 83 5.63 80.47 -23.98
CA PHE A 83 6.67 79.46 -23.99
C PHE A 83 8.00 80.06 -23.48
N PRO A 84 8.16 80.20 -22.15
CA PRO A 84 9.34 80.83 -21.55
C PRO A 84 10.67 80.19 -21.98
N MET A 85 10.64 78.91 -22.36
CA MET A 85 11.79 78.18 -22.89
C MET A 85 12.40 78.79 -24.17
N LEU A 86 11.63 79.58 -24.93
CA LEU A 86 12.13 80.30 -26.10
C LEU A 86 13.10 81.43 -25.72
N ASN A 87 13.00 81.94 -24.50
CA ASN A 87 13.90 82.95 -23.93
C ASN A 87 14.99 82.34 -23.05
N SER A 88 15.01 81.01 -22.90
CA SER A 88 16.05 80.29 -22.18
C SER A 88 17.28 80.12 -23.07
N THR A 89 18.46 80.05 -22.45
CA THR A 89 19.68 79.70 -23.17
C THR A 89 19.67 78.21 -23.55
N THR A 90 20.47 77.82 -24.54
CA THR A 90 20.68 76.40 -24.87
C THR A 90 21.18 75.62 -23.64
N GLU A 91 22.02 76.24 -22.80
CA GLU A 91 22.52 75.65 -21.56
C GLU A 91 21.39 75.36 -20.56
N ASP A 92 20.44 76.28 -20.40
CA ASP A 92 19.28 76.09 -19.51
C ASP A 92 18.39 74.93 -19.99
N VAL A 93 18.14 74.85 -21.30
CA VAL A 93 17.34 73.76 -21.89
C VAL A 93 18.03 72.41 -21.70
N VAL A 94 19.35 72.36 -21.94
CA VAL A 94 20.17 71.16 -21.71
C VAL A 94 20.21 70.79 -20.22
N ALA A 95 20.29 71.77 -19.32
CA ALA A 95 20.27 71.54 -17.88
C ALA A 95 18.92 70.95 -17.42
N VAL A 96 17.79 71.49 -17.89
CA VAL A 96 16.44 70.95 -17.61
C VAL A 96 16.29 69.53 -18.16
N TYR A 97 16.75 69.29 -19.39
CA TYR A 97 16.74 67.96 -19.99
C TYR A 97 17.57 66.96 -19.18
N ASN A 98 18.83 67.29 -18.87
CA ASN A 98 19.73 66.44 -18.09
C ASN A 98 19.20 66.18 -16.68
N SER A 99 18.63 67.19 -16.02
CA SER A 99 17.97 67.05 -14.72
C SER A 99 16.79 66.08 -14.78
N THR A 100 15.96 66.19 -15.83
CA THR A 100 14.81 65.31 -16.04
C THR A 100 15.25 63.86 -16.30
N VAL A 101 16.25 63.66 -17.17
CA VAL A 101 16.83 62.33 -17.44
C VAL A 101 17.41 61.71 -16.16
N LYS A 102 18.13 62.49 -15.36
CA LYS A 102 18.68 62.05 -14.07
C LYS A 102 17.56 61.62 -13.10
N SER A 103 16.51 62.43 -12.96
CA SER A 103 15.35 62.09 -12.11
C SER A 103 14.64 60.82 -12.58
N ILE A 104 14.51 60.60 -13.89
CA ILE A 104 13.93 59.38 -14.45
C ILE A 104 14.82 58.16 -14.12
N ALA A 105 16.15 58.29 -14.23
CA ALA A 105 17.08 57.23 -13.90
C ALA A 105 17.00 56.85 -12.40
N GLU A 106 17.00 57.83 -11.50
CA GLU A 106 16.87 57.60 -10.06
C GLU A 106 15.55 56.91 -9.68
N LYS A 107 14.44 57.32 -10.32
CA LYS A 107 13.12 56.68 -10.13
C LYS A 107 13.11 55.24 -10.64
N LYS A 108 13.76 54.98 -11.77
CA LYS A 108 13.91 53.62 -12.32
C LYS A 108 14.68 52.74 -11.34
N ASP A 109 15.80 53.21 -10.82
CA ASP A 109 16.63 52.45 -9.88
C ASP A 109 15.86 52.15 -8.59
N THR A 110 15.17 53.15 -8.03
CA THR A 110 14.31 52.97 -6.86
C THR A 110 13.22 51.91 -7.10
N CYS A 111 12.56 51.95 -8.26
CA CYS A 111 11.55 50.97 -8.64
C CYS A 111 12.14 49.57 -8.76
N MET A 112 13.31 49.44 -9.40
CA MET A 112 13.99 48.15 -9.54
C MET A 112 14.42 47.56 -8.19
N THR A 113 14.92 48.39 -7.27
CA THR A 113 15.24 47.99 -5.90
C THR A 113 13.98 47.47 -5.20
N TYR A 114 12.90 48.27 -5.19
CA TYR A 114 11.62 47.87 -4.58
C TYR A 114 11.08 46.56 -5.17
N LEU A 115 11.15 46.37 -6.48
CA LEU A 115 10.72 45.14 -7.13
C LEU A 115 11.60 43.94 -6.74
N SER A 116 12.91 44.12 -6.64
CA SER A 116 13.83 43.05 -6.23
C SER A 116 13.64 42.63 -4.79
N GLU A 117 13.45 43.57 -3.87
CA GLU A 117 13.20 43.31 -2.45
C GLU A 117 11.86 42.58 -2.28
N ASN A 118 10.80 43.02 -2.95
CA ASN A 118 9.50 42.34 -2.89
C ASN A 118 9.55 40.94 -3.48
N ARG A 119 10.28 40.74 -4.59
CA ARG A 119 10.48 39.41 -5.18
C ARG A 119 11.15 38.48 -4.18
N ASP A 120 12.22 38.92 -3.52
CA ASP A 120 12.99 38.08 -2.61
C ASP A 120 12.18 37.76 -1.33
N VAL A 121 11.41 38.73 -0.83
CA VAL A 121 10.46 38.51 0.28
C VAL A 121 9.38 37.50 -0.11
N LEU A 122 8.81 37.59 -1.31
CA LEU A 122 7.80 36.65 -1.80
C LEU A 122 8.38 35.24 -1.96
N LEU A 123 9.57 35.11 -2.56
CA LEU A 123 10.26 33.82 -2.71
C LEU A 123 10.56 33.19 -1.36
N LYS A 124 11.03 33.99 -0.39
CA LYS A 124 11.26 33.52 0.96
C LYS A 124 9.97 33.01 1.61
N ARG A 125 8.90 33.81 1.59
CA ARG A 125 7.59 33.42 2.15
C ARG A 125 7.03 32.16 1.50
N PHE A 126 7.19 32.03 0.18
CA PHE A 126 6.77 30.85 -0.56
C PHE A 126 7.56 29.62 -0.10
N ASN A 127 8.89 29.69 -0.03
CA ASN A 127 9.73 28.59 0.42
C ASN A 127 9.42 28.21 1.88
N ASP A 128 9.27 29.19 2.77
CA ASP A 128 8.92 28.96 4.18
C ASP A 128 7.57 28.23 4.29
N PHE A 129 6.57 28.64 3.50
CA PHE A 129 5.27 27.97 3.45
C PHE A 129 5.37 26.52 2.96
N PHE A 130 6.12 26.27 1.89
CA PHE A 130 6.30 24.91 1.35
C PHE A 130 7.04 24.00 2.33
N ASN A 131 8.09 24.49 2.98
CA ASN A 131 8.82 23.74 3.98
C ASN A 131 7.94 23.43 5.20
N ALA A 132 7.18 24.40 5.71
CA ALA A 132 6.23 24.18 6.79
C ALA A 132 5.19 23.10 6.44
N LYS A 133 4.65 23.12 5.21
CA LYS A 133 3.70 22.10 4.76
C LYS A 133 4.33 20.72 4.58
N LYS A 134 5.59 20.67 4.15
CA LYS A 134 6.36 19.43 4.08
C LYS A 134 6.58 18.83 5.46
N ASP A 135 6.90 19.65 6.46
CA ASP A 135 7.11 19.22 7.84
C ASP A 135 5.81 18.74 8.47
N GLU A 136 4.69 19.45 8.27
CA GLU A 136 3.35 18.99 8.68
C GLU A 136 2.98 17.62 8.07
N LEU A 137 3.31 17.41 6.79
CA LEU A 137 3.03 16.16 6.10
C LEU A 137 3.87 15.00 6.67
N ASN A 138 5.15 15.26 6.97
CA ASN A 138 6.03 14.26 7.59
C ASN A 138 5.55 13.90 9.00
N ALA A 139 5.18 14.88 9.83
CA ALA A 139 4.63 14.64 11.15
C ALA A 139 3.36 13.76 11.09
N LYS A 140 2.43 14.07 10.18
CA LYS A 140 1.23 13.24 9.97
C LYS A 140 1.55 11.82 9.50
N LYS A 141 2.60 11.65 8.69
CA LYS A 141 3.06 10.33 8.25
C LYS A 141 3.59 9.52 9.43
N ASP A 142 4.33 10.15 10.34
CA ASP A 142 4.86 9.50 11.53
C ASP A 142 3.74 9.13 12.51
N GLU A 143 2.77 10.01 12.74
CA GLU A 143 1.56 9.72 13.52
C GLU A 143 0.77 8.53 12.95
N LEU A 144 0.60 8.49 11.62
CA LEU A 144 -0.09 7.39 10.94
C LEU A 144 0.63 6.06 11.13
N ASN A 145 1.96 6.07 11.04
CA ASN A 145 2.77 4.87 11.27
C ASN A 145 2.68 4.40 12.72
N ALA A 146 2.78 5.32 13.69
CA ALA A 146 2.63 4.98 15.11
C ALA A 146 1.25 4.37 15.40
N LYS A 147 0.18 4.94 14.82
CA LYS A 147 -1.18 4.40 14.96
C LYS A 147 -1.33 3.02 14.32
N LYS A 148 -0.66 2.77 13.19
CA LYS A 148 -0.64 1.46 12.54
C LYS A 148 0.05 0.41 13.44
N ASP A 149 1.15 0.77 14.06
CA ASP A 149 1.89 -0.11 14.97
C ASP A 149 1.07 -0.42 16.23
N GLU A 150 0.44 0.60 16.83
CA GLU A 150 -0.47 0.44 17.96
C GLU A 150 -1.63 -0.51 17.62
N MET A 151 -2.29 -0.28 16.47
CA MET A 151 -3.40 -1.12 16.02
C MET A 151 -2.96 -2.57 15.75
N THR A 152 -1.73 -2.77 15.28
CA THR A 152 -1.14 -4.09 15.06
C THR A 152 -0.93 -4.82 16.38
N GLU A 153 -0.38 -4.16 17.40
CA GLU A 153 -0.18 -4.75 18.72
C GLU A 153 -1.51 -5.02 19.46
N GLN A 154 -2.50 -4.14 19.30
CA GLN A 154 -3.85 -4.40 19.81
C GLN A 154 -4.47 -5.64 19.17
N MET A 155 -4.36 -5.81 17.84
CA MET A 155 -4.86 -7.00 17.15
C MET A 155 -4.14 -8.27 17.60
N LYS A 156 -2.81 -8.25 17.75
CA LYS A 156 -2.05 -9.39 18.28
C LYS A 156 -2.53 -9.79 19.67
N THR A 157 -2.72 -8.80 20.54
CA THR A 157 -3.20 -9.02 21.91
C THR A 157 -4.59 -9.64 21.92
N GLN A 158 -5.52 -9.10 21.12
CA GLN A 158 -6.88 -9.67 21.01
C GLN A 158 -6.86 -11.09 20.46
N TYR A 159 -6.04 -11.36 19.45
CA TYR A 159 -5.87 -12.69 18.88
C TYR A 159 -5.36 -13.69 19.91
N ASN A 160 -4.29 -13.34 20.63
CA ASN A 160 -3.70 -14.21 21.67
C ASN A 160 -4.70 -14.49 22.78
N ASN A 161 -5.40 -13.47 23.28
CA ASN A 161 -6.43 -13.65 24.32
C ASN A 161 -7.58 -14.55 23.85
N ALA A 162 -8.02 -14.39 22.59
CA ALA A 162 -9.06 -15.25 22.02
C ALA A 162 -8.58 -16.70 21.86
N SER A 163 -7.34 -16.88 21.39
CA SER A 163 -6.71 -18.19 21.24
C SER A 163 -6.57 -18.90 22.59
N GLU A 164 -6.06 -18.20 23.61
CA GLU A 164 -5.92 -18.73 24.96
C GLU A 164 -7.28 -19.13 25.56
N LYS A 165 -8.30 -18.27 25.40
CA LYS A 165 -9.66 -18.57 25.87
C LYS A 165 -10.22 -19.84 25.23
N VAL A 166 -10.06 -20.00 23.91
CA VAL A 166 -10.51 -21.20 23.19
C VAL A 166 -9.73 -22.43 23.65
N ASN A 167 -8.41 -22.31 23.82
CA ASN A 167 -7.58 -23.41 24.30
C ASN A 167 -8.00 -23.86 25.71
N ASN A 168 -8.24 -22.91 26.62
CA ASN A 168 -8.70 -23.20 27.98
C ASN A 168 -10.09 -23.88 27.97
N GLN A 169 -11.00 -23.44 27.10
CA GLN A 169 -12.30 -24.12 26.94
C GLN A 169 -12.15 -25.55 26.42
N TYR A 170 -11.23 -25.78 25.49
CA TYR A 170 -10.93 -27.12 24.98
C TYR A 170 -10.37 -28.03 26.08
N VAL A 171 -9.40 -27.55 26.87
CA VAL A 171 -8.81 -28.31 27.98
C VAL A 171 -9.90 -28.72 28.98
N VAL A 172 -10.70 -27.76 29.46
CA VAL A 172 -11.79 -28.04 30.42
C VAL A 172 -12.81 -29.03 29.85
N ALA A 173 -13.18 -28.90 28.58
CA ALA A 173 -14.10 -29.84 27.93
C ALA A 173 -13.49 -31.25 27.85
N SER A 174 -12.20 -31.35 27.52
CA SER A 174 -11.49 -32.62 27.43
C SER A 174 -11.36 -33.33 28.78
N GLU A 175 -11.07 -32.58 29.85
CA GLU A 175 -11.01 -33.10 31.22
C GLU A 175 -12.36 -33.65 31.65
N LYS A 176 -13.44 -32.89 31.42
CA LYS A 176 -14.81 -33.31 31.74
C LYS A 176 -15.22 -34.58 31.00
N VAL A 177 -14.86 -34.71 29.72
CA VAL A 177 -15.13 -35.94 28.94
C VAL A 177 -14.36 -37.12 29.52
N ASN A 178 -13.10 -36.91 29.91
CA ASN A 178 -12.29 -37.96 30.53
C ASN A 178 -12.86 -38.40 31.89
N GLU A 179 -13.29 -37.46 32.73
CA GLU A 179 -13.98 -37.76 34.00
C GLU A 179 -15.24 -38.60 33.78
N GLN A 180 -16.06 -38.24 32.78
CA GLN A 180 -17.26 -39.00 32.43
C GLN A 180 -16.94 -40.42 31.94
N TYR A 181 -15.88 -40.56 31.15
CA TYR A 181 -15.42 -41.86 30.66
C TYR A 181 -14.95 -42.76 31.82
N VAL A 182 -14.13 -42.22 32.74
CA VAL A 182 -13.66 -42.95 33.93
C VAL A 182 -14.84 -43.40 34.78
N ALA A 183 -15.75 -42.50 35.12
CA ALA A 183 -16.93 -42.84 35.93
C ALA A 183 -17.84 -43.89 35.28
N ALA A 184 -18.01 -43.82 33.95
CA ALA A 184 -18.77 -44.82 33.21
C ALA A 184 -18.06 -46.19 33.22
N SER A 185 -16.75 -46.20 33.06
CA SER A 185 -15.93 -47.42 33.10
C SER A 185 -15.98 -48.10 34.46
N GLU A 186 -15.86 -47.34 35.55
CA GLU A 186 -16.00 -47.85 36.92
C GLU A 186 -17.37 -48.49 37.14
N LYS A 187 -18.45 -47.80 36.75
CA LYS A 187 -19.81 -48.32 36.90
C LYS A 187 -20.04 -49.62 36.11
N VAL A 188 -19.50 -49.72 34.89
CA VAL A 188 -19.58 -50.95 34.10
C VAL A 188 -18.80 -52.09 34.77
N SER A 189 -17.64 -51.79 35.35
CA SER A 189 -16.84 -52.78 36.10
C SER A 189 -17.61 -53.29 37.32
N GLU A 190 -18.22 -52.40 38.10
CA GLU A 190 -19.06 -52.77 39.26
C GLU A 190 -20.24 -53.65 38.84
N GLN A 191 -20.94 -53.29 37.76
CA GLN A 191 -22.06 -54.08 37.23
C GLN A 191 -21.62 -55.47 36.77
N TYR A 192 -20.43 -55.58 36.17
CA TYR A 192 -19.88 -56.86 35.76
C TYR A 192 -19.57 -57.75 36.97
N VAL A 193 -18.95 -57.21 38.01
CA VAL A 193 -18.66 -57.94 39.26
C VAL A 193 -19.97 -58.45 39.88
N GLN A 194 -20.97 -57.59 40.02
CA GLN A 194 -22.28 -57.97 40.57
C GLN A 194 -22.97 -59.06 39.73
N ALA A 195 -22.98 -58.91 38.41
CA ALA A 195 -23.57 -59.91 37.51
C ALA A 195 -22.85 -61.26 37.62
N SER A 196 -21.51 -61.25 37.74
CA SER A 196 -20.73 -62.46 37.92
C SER A 196 -21.03 -63.16 39.24
N GLU A 197 -21.13 -62.41 40.35
CA GLU A 197 -21.50 -62.96 41.65
C GLU A 197 -22.89 -63.61 41.64
N ILE A 198 -23.88 -62.93 41.03
CA ILE A 198 -25.24 -63.45 40.87
C ILE A 198 -25.22 -64.75 40.05
N ALA A 199 -24.50 -64.78 38.94
CA ALA A 199 -24.40 -65.96 38.09
C ALA A 199 -23.74 -67.15 38.83
N THR A 200 -22.67 -66.90 39.58
CA THR A 200 -22.01 -67.91 40.43
C THR A 200 -22.97 -68.45 41.49
N GLN A 201 -23.74 -67.59 42.16
CA GLN A 201 -24.70 -68.01 43.17
C GLN A 201 -25.86 -68.82 42.57
N GLN A 202 -26.38 -68.41 41.41
CA GLN A 202 -27.40 -69.16 40.69
C GLN A 202 -26.90 -70.54 40.28
N TYR A 203 -25.69 -70.62 39.73
CA TYR A 203 -25.06 -71.89 39.37
C TYR A 203 -24.96 -72.82 40.58
N LYS A 204 -24.44 -72.32 41.70
CA LYS A 204 -24.35 -73.08 42.95
C LYS A 204 -25.72 -73.57 43.42
N ASN A 205 -26.73 -72.69 43.45
CA ASN A 205 -28.09 -73.07 43.86
C ASN A 205 -28.68 -74.19 42.97
N ILE A 206 -28.48 -74.11 41.65
CA ILE A 206 -28.93 -75.13 40.71
C ILE A 206 -28.20 -76.45 40.97
N THR A 207 -26.88 -76.41 41.16
CA THR A 207 -26.09 -77.59 41.51
C THR A 207 -26.56 -78.23 42.83
N ASP A 208 -26.72 -77.43 43.88
CA ASP A 208 -27.19 -77.89 45.19
C ASP A 208 -28.59 -78.53 45.10
N GLN A 209 -29.50 -77.95 44.30
CA GLN A 209 -30.83 -78.52 44.04
C GLN A 209 -30.78 -79.80 43.20
N ALA A 210 -29.88 -79.90 42.22
CA ALA A 210 -29.77 -81.05 41.33
C ALA A 210 -29.10 -82.26 41.99
N THR A 211 -28.14 -82.04 42.90
CA THR A 211 -27.40 -83.09 43.62
C THR A 211 -28.28 -84.19 44.21
N PRO A 212 -29.33 -83.91 45.01
CA PRO A 212 -30.16 -84.97 45.60
C PRO A 212 -30.91 -85.80 44.54
N TYR A 213 -31.32 -85.20 43.41
CA TYR A 213 -31.96 -85.95 42.32
C TYR A 213 -30.96 -86.88 41.62
N VAL A 214 -29.72 -86.41 41.42
CA VAL A 214 -28.64 -87.23 40.86
C VAL A 214 -28.31 -88.38 41.81
N GLU A 215 -28.19 -88.12 43.10
CA GLU A 215 -27.96 -89.15 44.14
C GLU A 215 -29.10 -90.17 44.17
N GLN A 216 -30.36 -89.71 44.16
CA GLN A 216 -31.54 -90.58 44.14
C GLN A 216 -31.60 -91.44 42.87
N ALA A 217 -31.37 -90.85 41.70
CA ALA A 217 -31.32 -91.57 40.44
C ALA A 217 -30.21 -92.63 40.44
N THR A 218 -29.05 -92.29 40.99
CA THR A 218 -27.92 -93.22 41.16
C THR A 218 -28.31 -94.38 42.08
N GLU A 219 -28.94 -94.10 43.24
CA GLU A 219 -29.37 -95.13 44.18
C GLU A 219 -30.41 -96.09 43.56
N ILE A 220 -31.40 -95.55 42.83
CA ILE A 220 -32.40 -96.36 42.11
C ILE A 220 -31.72 -97.25 41.07
N ALA A 221 -30.81 -96.69 40.27
CA ALA A 221 -30.08 -97.46 39.26
C ALA A 221 -29.25 -98.58 39.90
N THR A 222 -28.55 -98.31 41.00
CA THR A 222 -27.79 -99.32 41.76
C THR A 222 -28.70 -100.42 42.31
N LYS A 223 -29.86 -100.06 42.90
CA LYS A 223 -30.83 -101.04 43.40
C LYS A 223 -31.37 -101.94 42.29
N GLN A 224 -31.75 -101.37 41.14
CA GLN A 224 -32.21 -102.13 39.98
C GLN A 224 -31.12 -103.08 39.46
N TYR A 225 -29.89 -102.57 39.34
CA TYR A 225 -28.74 -103.39 38.95
C TYR A 225 -28.53 -104.58 39.89
N ASN A 226 -28.53 -104.35 41.21
CA ASN A 226 -28.35 -105.41 42.19
C ASN A 226 -29.50 -106.42 42.16
N ASN A 227 -30.75 -105.98 42.03
CA ASN A 227 -31.89 -106.89 41.93
C ASN A 227 -31.79 -107.79 40.68
N ILE A 228 -31.44 -107.22 39.53
CA ILE A 228 -31.20 -107.98 38.30
C ILE A 228 -30.06 -108.98 38.52
N ALA A 229 -28.95 -108.54 39.12
CA ALA A 229 -27.81 -109.41 39.39
C ALA A 229 -28.18 -110.56 40.34
N GLU A 230 -28.92 -110.30 41.42
CA GLU A 230 -29.41 -111.32 42.37
C GLU A 230 -30.29 -112.37 41.71
N HIS A 231 -31.21 -111.97 40.82
CA HIS A 231 -32.09 -112.90 40.12
C HIS A 231 -31.37 -113.63 38.99
N ALA A 232 -30.49 -112.95 38.25
CA ALA A 232 -29.77 -113.54 37.13
C ALA A 232 -28.70 -114.54 37.58
N THR A 233 -28.05 -114.32 38.74
CA THR A 233 -26.98 -115.18 39.26
C THR A 233 -27.38 -116.65 39.39
N PRO A 234 -28.48 -117.04 40.06
CA PRO A 234 -28.88 -118.44 40.17
C PRO A 234 -29.27 -119.06 38.82
N TYR A 235 -29.80 -118.29 37.86
CA TYR A 235 -30.02 -118.81 36.50
C TYR A 235 -28.70 -119.04 35.77
N VAL A 236 -27.74 -118.11 35.88
CA VAL A 236 -26.40 -118.26 35.32
C VAL A 236 -25.69 -119.46 35.94
N GLU A 237 -25.82 -119.67 37.25
CA GLU A 237 -25.29 -120.83 37.96
C GLU A 237 -25.98 -122.14 37.55
N GLN A 238 -27.32 -122.17 37.43
CA GLN A 238 -28.04 -123.34 36.93
C GLN A 238 -27.67 -123.67 35.48
N ILE A 239 -27.51 -122.67 34.62
CA ILE A 239 -27.04 -122.88 33.25
C ILE A 239 -25.64 -123.46 33.28
N LYS A 240 -24.73 -122.89 34.08
CA LYS A 240 -23.37 -123.43 34.26
C LYS A 240 -23.44 -124.88 34.74
N GLU A 241 -24.15 -125.18 35.83
CA GLU A 241 -24.27 -126.52 36.41
C GLU A 241 -24.86 -127.53 35.42
N LYS A 242 -25.92 -127.17 34.69
CA LYS A 242 -26.51 -128.04 33.66
C LYS A 242 -25.58 -128.23 32.47
N THR A 243 -24.81 -127.22 32.08
CA THR A 243 -23.91 -127.30 30.91
C THR A 243 -22.57 -127.94 31.25
N THR A 244 -22.08 -127.86 32.49
CA THR A 244 -20.84 -128.50 32.95
C THR A 244 -20.74 -129.98 32.59
N PRO A 245 -21.71 -130.87 32.89
CA PRO A 245 -21.61 -132.28 32.53
C PRO A 245 -21.61 -132.50 31.01
N TYR A 246 -22.31 -131.68 30.21
CA TYR A 246 -22.23 -131.76 28.75
C TYR A 246 -20.87 -131.30 28.24
N VAL A 247 -20.30 -130.24 28.82
CA VAL A 247 -18.95 -129.76 28.49
C VAL A 247 -17.91 -130.82 28.85
N GLU A 248 -18.00 -131.44 30.03
CA GLU A 248 -17.11 -132.52 30.45
C GLU A 248 -17.34 -133.80 29.64
N GLU A 249 -18.57 -134.12 29.23
CA GLU A 249 -18.87 -135.25 28.32
C GLU A 249 -18.28 -135.02 26.94
N ILE A 250 -18.48 -133.83 26.36
CA ILE A 250 -17.86 -133.45 25.09
C ILE A 250 -16.34 -133.57 25.23
N LYS A 251 -15.77 -132.98 26.28
CA LYS A 251 -14.33 -133.03 26.58
C LYS A 251 -13.85 -134.48 26.70
N ALA A 252 -14.55 -135.34 27.44
CA ALA A 252 -14.23 -136.75 27.60
C ALA A 252 -14.38 -137.58 26.31
N ARG A 253 -15.31 -137.22 25.41
CA ARG A 253 -15.44 -137.84 24.08
C ARG A 253 -14.38 -137.36 23.10
N THR A 254 -14.03 -136.09 23.18
CA THR A 254 -13.01 -135.49 22.31
C THR A 254 -11.59 -135.76 22.78
N SER A 255 -11.34 -135.93 24.09
CA SER A 255 -9.99 -136.18 24.64
C SER A 255 -9.32 -137.39 24.01
N PRO A 256 -9.94 -138.58 23.90
CA PRO A 256 -9.34 -139.73 23.22
C PRO A 256 -9.10 -139.47 21.73
N ILE A 257 -9.95 -138.68 21.07
CA ILE A 257 -9.80 -138.31 19.64
C ILE A 257 -8.62 -137.35 19.47
N VAL A 258 -8.52 -136.35 20.35
CA VAL A 258 -7.43 -135.37 20.38
C VAL A 258 -6.11 -136.05 20.74
N GLU A 259 -6.12 -136.96 21.72
CA GLU A 259 -4.95 -137.72 22.16
C GLU A 259 -4.54 -138.76 21.11
N TYR A 260 -5.50 -139.41 20.42
CA TYR A 260 -5.23 -140.23 19.24
C TYR A 260 -4.65 -139.39 18.11
N ALA A 261 -5.23 -138.24 17.77
CA ALA A 261 -4.72 -137.35 16.73
C ALA A 261 -3.32 -136.83 17.09
N GLN A 262 -3.07 -136.50 18.35
CA GLN A 262 -1.78 -136.04 18.86
C GLN A 262 -0.74 -137.16 18.85
N LYS A 263 -1.09 -138.38 19.27
CA LYS A 263 -0.20 -139.55 19.24
C LYS A 263 0.09 -140.02 17.80
N THR A 264 -0.89 -139.92 16.90
CA THR A 264 -0.72 -140.19 15.46
C THR A 264 0.17 -139.12 14.83
N TYR A 265 -0.01 -137.85 15.19
CA TYR A 265 0.86 -136.75 14.78
C TYR A 265 2.29 -136.95 15.30
N GLU A 266 2.46 -137.30 16.59
CA GLU A 266 3.75 -137.57 17.22
C GLU A 266 4.45 -138.79 16.58
N GLN A 267 3.74 -139.88 16.29
CA GLN A 267 4.25 -141.05 15.55
C GLN A 267 4.67 -140.71 14.11
N VAL A 268 3.88 -139.93 13.38
CA VAL A 268 4.21 -139.47 12.02
C VAL A 268 5.41 -138.51 12.03
N SER A 269 5.55 -137.67 13.07
CA SER A 269 6.66 -136.72 13.22
C SER A 269 7.98 -137.32 13.76
N THR A 270 7.95 -138.50 14.39
CA THR A 270 9.15 -139.22 14.88
C THR A 270 9.59 -140.39 13.99
N SER A 271 8.76 -140.78 13.02
CA SER A 271 9.11 -141.75 11.96
C SER A 271 9.65 -141.07 10.69
N ALA A 272 9.78 -139.74 10.70
CA ALA A 272 10.47 -138.92 9.72
C ALA A 272 11.86 -138.56 10.26
#